data_AF-A0A6N7PEA4-F1
#
_entry.id   AF-A0A6N7PEA4-F1
#
_cell.length_a   1.000
_cell.length_b   1.000
_cell.length_c   1.000
_cell.angle_alpha   90.00
_cell.angle_beta   90.00
_cell.angle_gamma   90.00
#
_symmetry.space_group_name_H-M   'P 1'
#
loop_
_entity.id
_entity.type
_entity.pdbx_description
1 polymer ?
#
loop_
_entity_poly.entity_id
_entity_poly.type
_entity_poly.pdbx_seq_one_letter_code
_entity_poly.pdbx_strand_id
1 'polypeptide(L)'
;MRRRQALQITAAAAALPWTGCGGAPPEPRVEPTTQPLPSAAAPPEPAAPPSATTPATAEAPPEPAPEPPPEPEKPPEPSYSRVLCRVGKNHGHVFEVTLADVLAGAARTYQIAGSSKHKHEVTLTAEDMKTLLRGELLRAKSTQGLTHTHRVHVRCAPAEDPPEWVTVCSAEFTGQDEHELIITAADMDAGADRTYDVQGLAGHAHALTITAADFQKLKKEGAVSIHTSRLEEDSHKHVVIIRYRRPKKG
;
A
#
# COMPACT_ATOMS: atom_id res chain seq x y z
N MET A 1 44.94 35.30 1.88
CA MET A 1 43.96 36.36 2.21
C MET A 1 42.74 36.22 1.30
N ARG A 2 41.63 35.62 1.76
CA ARG A 2 40.40 35.49 0.96
C ARG A 2 39.29 36.33 1.59
N ARG A 3 38.83 37.34 0.84
CA ARG A 3 37.78 38.28 1.25
C ARG A 3 36.43 37.56 1.32
N ARG A 4 35.76 37.65 2.47
CA ARG A 4 34.36 37.26 2.64
C ARG A 4 33.50 38.46 2.25
N GLN A 5 32.69 38.33 1.21
CA GLN A 5 31.62 39.28 0.90
C GLN A 5 30.37 38.84 1.67
N ALA A 6 29.88 39.71 2.55
CA ALA A 6 28.62 39.54 3.26
C ALA A 6 27.50 40.09 2.37
N LEU A 7 26.58 39.22 1.97
CA LEU A 7 25.35 39.61 1.26
C LEU A 7 24.31 40.00 2.32
N GLN A 8 23.94 41.28 2.37
CA GLN A 8 22.79 41.73 3.15
C GLN A 8 21.53 41.56 2.30
N ILE A 9 20.61 40.73 2.77
CA ILE A 9 19.28 40.56 2.19
C ILE A 9 18.30 41.32 3.08
N THR A 10 17.80 42.44 2.60
CA THR A 10 16.71 43.20 3.22
C THR A 10 15.37 42.58 2.81
N ALA A 11 14.64 42.03 3.78
CA ALA A 11 13.27 41.56 3.59
C ALA A 11 12.29 42.73 3.78
N ALA A 12 11.54 43.06 2.74
CA ALA A 12 10.41 43.98 2.82
C ALA A 12 9.15 43.20 3.23
N ALA A 13 8.62 43.49 4.41
CA ALA A 13 7.34 42.96 4.88
C ALA A 13 6.19 43.82 4.33
N ALA A 14 5.44 43.27 3.37
CA ALA A 14 4.18 43.84 2.93
C ALA A 14 3.04 43.26 3.78
N ALA A 15 2.38 44.10 4.57
CA ALA A 15 1.17 43.74 5.30
C ALA A 15 -0.03 43.81 4.34
N LEU A 16 -0.71 42.68 4.14
CA LEU A 16 -1.96 42.59 3.40
C LEU A 16 -3.15 42.70 4.37
N PRO A 17 -4.19 43.50 4.07
CA PRO A 17 -5.39 43.57 4.89
C PRO A 17 -6.21 42.28 4.76
N TRP A 18 -6.58 41.72 5.91
CA TRP A 18 -7.56 40.64 6.01
C TRP A 18 -8.97 41.19 5.80
N THR A 19 -9.56 40.86 4.65
CA THR A 19 -10.98 41.08 4.37
C THR A 19 -11.75 39.86 4.88
N GLY A 20 -12.61 40.07 5.87
CA GLY A 20 -13.44 39.03 6.48
C GLY A 20 -14.52 38.51 5.52
N CYS A 21 -14.61 37.19 5.39
CA CYS A 21 -15.76 36.51 4.77
C CYS A 21 -16.86 36.33 5.82
N GLY A 22 -17.99 36.99 5.62
CA GLY A 22 -19.22 36.70 6.36
C GLY A 22 -19.74 35.31 5.98
N GLY A 23 -19.85 34.43 6.98
CA GLY A 23 -20.50 33.13 6.83
C GLY A 23 -22.01 33.31 6.77
N ALA A 24 -22.63 32.77 5.71
CA ALA A 24 -24.07 32.59 5.66
C ALA A 24 -24.52 31.56 6.72
N PRO A 25 -25.72 31.71 7.30
CA PRO A 25 -26.27 30.73 8.23
C PRO A 25 -26.47 29.37 7.53
N PRO A 26 -26.23 28.25 8.24
CA PRO A 26 -26.44 26.92 7.68
C PRO A 26 -27.92 26.70 7.36
N GLU A 27 -28.21 26.28 6.12
CA GLU A 27 -29.56 25.86 5.73
C GLU A 27 -30.00 24.61 6.50
N PRO A 28 -31.30 24.48 6.80
CA PRO A 28 -31.84 23.32 7.49
C PRO A 28 -31.60 22.04 6.69
N ARG A 29 -30.90 21.09 7.32
CA ARG A 29 -30.60 19.77 6.79
C ARG A 29 -31.90 18.97 6.69
N VAL A 30 -32.39 18.74 5.47
CA VAL A 30 -33.51 17.84 5.20
C VAL A 30 -33.00 16.40 5.41
N GLU A 31 -33.56 15.71 6.39
CA GLU A 31 -33.25 14.29 6.61
C GLU A 31 -33.76 13.47 5.42
N PRO A 32 -32.92 12.61 4.83
CA PRO A 32 -33.37 11.73 3.75
C PRO A 32 -34.35 10.72 4.33
N THR A 33 -35.62 10.84 3.95
CA THR A 33 -36.63 9.81 4.15
C THR A 33 -36.18 8.53 3.47
N THR A 34 -35.74 7.56 4.26
CA THR A 34 -35.42 6.21 3.80
C THR A 34 -36.69 5.53 3.30
N GLN A 35 -36.92 5.57 1.97
CA GLN A 35 -37.89 4.69 1.33
C GLN A 35 -37.35 3.25 1.36
N PRO A 36 -38.13 2.26 1.82
CA PRO A 36 -37.74 0.86 1.76
C PRO A 36 -37.61 0.43 0.30
N LEU A 37 -36.45 -0.11 -0.06
CA LEU A 37 -36.22 -0.73 -1.37
C LEU A 37 -37.16 -1.93 -1.55
N PRO A 38 -37.79 -2.09 -2.74
CA PRO A 38 -38.59 -3.28 -3.03
C PRO A 38 -37.70 -4.52 -3.03
N SER A 39 -38.15 -5.55 -2.32
CA SER A 39 -37.52 -6.86 -2.25
C SER A 39 -37.40 -7.46 -3.64
N ALA A 40 -36.17 -7.62 -4.13
CA ALA A 40 -35.89 -8.23 -5.43
C ALA A 40 -36.21 -9.73 -5.38
N ALA A 41 -37.06 -10.19 -6.29
CA ALA A 41 -37.40 -11.59 -6.46
C ALA A 41 -36.16 -12.42 -6.83
N ALA A 42 -36.06 -13.62 -6.24
CA ALA A 42 -34.96 -14.55 -6.49
C ALA A 42 -34.91 -14.97 -7.98
N PRO A 43 -33.70 -15.08 -8.57
CA PRO A 43 -33.55 -15.58 -9.93
C PRO A 43 -33.93 -17.07 -10.02
N PRO A 44 -34.48 -17.52 -11.17
CA PRO A 44 -34.86 -18.91 -11.38
C PRO A 44 -33.63 -19.83 -11.42
N GLU A 45 -33.83 -21.01 -10.84
CA GLU A 45 -32.89 -22.14 -10.77
C GLU A 45 -32.49 -22.61 -12.19
N PRO A 46 -31.19 -22.78 -12.50
CA PRO A 46 -30.75 -23.22 -13.81
C PRO A 46 -31.10 -24.70 -14.07
N ALA A 47 -31.65 -24.96 -15.25
CA ALA A 47 -32.09 -26.29 -15.69
C ALA A 47 -30.94 -27.31 -15.77
N ALA A 48 -31.22 -28.52 -15.31
CA ALA A 48 -30.30 -29.65 -15.33
C ALA A 48 -29.90 -30.06 -16.76
N PRO A 49 -28.62 -30.40 -17.01
CA PRO A 49 -28.16 -30.86 -18.32
C PRO A 49 -28.67 -32.28 -18.65
N PRO A 50 -28.85 -32.61 -19.94
CA PRO A 50 -29.34 -33.92 -20.38
C PRO A 50 -28.29 -35.02 -20.21
N SER A 51 -28.77 -36.18 -19.75
CA SER A 51 -28.00 -37.42 -19.60
C SER A 51 -27.52 -37.95 -20.94
N ALA A 52 -26.19 -38.05 -21.10
CA ALA A 52 -25.56 -38.70 -22.23
C ALA A 52 -25.38 -40.21 -21.97
N THR A 53 -25.89 -41.02 -22.89
CA THR A 53 -25.75 -42.48 -22.92
C THR A 53 -24.34 -42.88 -23.34
N THR A 54 -23.65 -43.65 -22.50
CA THR A 54 -22.27 -44.12 -22.71
C THR A 54 -22.26 -45.43 -23.53
N PRO A 55 -21.40 -45.57 -24.55
CA PRO A 55 -21.18 -46.84 -25.24
C PRO A 55 -20.27 -47.78 -24.43
N ALA A 56 -20.57 -49.08 -24.49
CA ALA A 56 -19.82 -50.16 -23.85
C ALA A 56 -18.41 -50.28 -24.45
N THR A 57 -17.41 -50.03 -23.61
CA THR A 57 -15.98 -50.12 -23.94
C THR A 57 -15.44 -51.48 -23.53
N ALA A 58 -14.71 -52.12 -24.44
CA ALA A 58 -14.05 -53.40 -24.24
C ALA A 58 -12.99 -53.32 -23.13
N GLU A 59 -12.93 -54.37 -22.31
CA GLU A 59 -12.12 -54.48 -21.10
C GLU A 59 -10.62 -54.54 -21.45
N ALA A 60 -9.93 -53.43 -21.21
CA ALA A 60 -8.49 -53.32 -21.30
C ALA A 60 -7.82 -53.99 -20.08
N PRO A 61 -6.59 -54.52 -20.22
CA PRO A 61 -5.82 -55.08 -19.10
C PRO A 61 -5.65 -54.05 -17.98
N PRO A 62 -5.62 -54.48 -16.70
CA PRO A 62 -5.56 -53.59 -15.56
C PRO A 62 -4.32 -52.71 -15.64
N GLU A 63 -4.56 -51.40 -15.77
CA GLU A 63 -3.55 -50.36 -15.71
C GLU A 63 -2.82 -50.46 -14.36
N PRO A 64 -1.48 -50.34 -14.32
CA PRO A 64 -0.75 -50.26 -13.06
C PRO A 64 -1.36 -49.17 -12.18
N ALA A 65 -1.56 -49.48 -10.89
CA ALA A 65 -2.16 -48.55 -9.94
C ALA A 65 -1.45 -47.20 -10.02
N PRO A 66 -2.19 -46.07 -10.14
CA PRO A 66 -1.58 -44.76 -10.25
C PRO A 66 -0.69 -44.54 -9.02
N GLU A 67 0.55 -44.12 -9.26
CA GLU A 67 1.44 -43.71 -8.18
C GLU A 67 0.72 -42.65 -7.33
N PRO A 68 0.82 -42.73 -5.99
CA PRO A 68 0.22 -41.74 -5.14
C PRO A 68 0.74 -40.35 -5.54
N PRO A 69 -0.14 -39.33 -5.69
CA PRO A 69 0.30 -37.99 -6.04
C PRO A 69 1.37 -37.54 -5.04
N PRO A 70 2.44 -36.87 -5.49
CA PRO A 70 3.48 -36.39 -4.60
C PRO A 70 2.84 -35.56 -3.48
N GLU A 71 3.24 -35.85 -2.24
CA GLU A 71 2.80 -35.08 -1.08
C GLU A 71 3.14 -33.61 -1.31
N PRO A 72 2.19 -32.66 -1.11
CA PRO A 72 2.44 -31.27 -1.38
C PRO A 72 3.64 -30.80 -0.56
N GLU A 73 4.71 -30.36 -1.24
CA GLU A 73 5.89 -29.85 -0.57
C GLU A 73 5.49 -28.74 0.40
N LYS A 74 5.87 -28.92 1.68
CA LYS A 74 5.65 -27.92 2.72
C LYS A 74 6.27 -26.61 2.24
N PRO A 75 5.52 -25.49 2.17
CA PRO A 75 6.07 -24.21 1.77
C PRO A 75 7.29 -23.86 2.63
N PRO A 76 8.36 -23.30 2.04
CA PRO A 76 9.53 -22.90 2.81
C PRO A 76 9.11 -21.90 3.89
N GLU A 77 9.52 -22.16 5.13
CA GLU A 77 9.25 -21.25 6.24
C GLU A 77 9.97 -19.93 5.97
N PRO A 78 9.29 -18.78 6.08
CA PRO A 78 9.91 -17.52 5.76
C PRO A 78 10.97 -17.14 6.80
N SER A 79 12.21 -16.91 6.34
CA SER A 79 13.35 -16.54 7.18
C SER A 79 13.43 -15.02 7.37
N TYR A 80 12.56 -14.47 8.22
CA TYR A 80 12.67 -13.07 8.62
C TYR A 80 13.76 -12.89 9.69
N SER A 81 14.58 -11.86 9.55
CA SER A 81 15.63 -11.51 10.51
C SER A 81 15.41 -10.15 11.17
N ARG A 82 14.53 -9.32 10.60
CA ARG A 82 14.22 -7.97 11.10
C ARG A 82 12.79 -7.58 10.79
N VAL A 83 12.32 -6.55 11.49
CA VAL A 83 11.04 -5.88 11.23
C VAL A 83 11.34 -4.44 10.86
N LEU A 84 10.57 -3.92 9.91
CA LEU A 84 10.76 -2.60 9.36
C LEU A 84 9.57 -1.76 9.73
N CYS A 85 9.83 -0.53 10.10
CA CYS A 85 8.83 0.41 10.57
C CYS A 85 9.00 1.71 9.81
N ARG A 86 7.95 2.17 9.14
CA ARG A 86 7.90 3.47 8.49
C ARG A 86 6.71 4.25 9.02
N VAL A 87 6.93 5.54 9.27
CA VAL A 87 5.88 6.50 9.61
C VAL A 87 5.59 7.37 8.38
N GLY A 88 4.33 7.59 8.04
CA GLY A 88 3.91 8.52 6.99
C GLY A 88 3.83 9.98 7.47
N LYS A 89 3.90 10.99 6.59
CA LYS A 89 4.01 12.43 6.97
C LYS A 89 5.07 12.67 8.05
N ASN A 90 6.14 11.88 7.99
CA ASN A 90 7.08 11.81 9.09
C ASN A 90 7.89 13.09 9.17
N HIS A 91 7.69 13.83 10.27
CA HIS A 91 8.39 15.07 10.57
C HIS A 91 9.33 14.91 11.78
N GLY A 92 9.83 13.68 12.01
CA GLY A 92 10.80 13.36 13.06
C GLY A 92 10.40 12.20 13.98
N HIS A 93 9.26 11.57 13.75
CA HIS A 93 8.82 10.39 14.47
C HIS A 93 9.62 9.13 14.11
N VAL A 94 9.81 8.27 15.11
CA VAL A 94 10.39 6.94 14.98
C VAL A 94 9.63 6.02 15.92
N PHE A 95 9.44 4.76 15.50
CA PHE A 95 9.04 3.66 16.35
C PHE A 95 9.72 2.39 15.85
N GLU A 96 9.83 1.41 16.73
CA GLU A 96 10.45 0.12 16.45
C GLU A 96 9.52 -0.98 16.92
N VAL A 97 9.34 -1.98 16.06
CA VAL A 97 8.69 -3.25 16.38
C VAL A 97 9.80 -4.29 16.30
N THR A 98 9.95 -5.11 17.33
CA THR A 98 11.01 -6.13 17.31
C THR A 98 10.49 -7.42 16.69
N LEU A 99 11.39 -8.23 16.11
CA LEU A 99 11.01 -9.56 15.61
C LEU A 99 10.48 -10.45 16.75
N ALA A 100 11.02 -10.30 17.96
CA ALA A 100 10.54 -11.01 19.14
C ALA A 100 9.06 -10.70 19.45
N ASP A 101 8.64 -9.44 19.29
CA ASP A 101 7.24 -9.06 19.51
C ASP A 101 6.31 -9.66 18.45
N VAL A 102 6.75 -9.70 17.19
CA VAL A 102 5.99 -10.32 16.10
C VAL A 102 5.85 -11.82 16.33
N LEU A 103 6.94 -12.49 16.72
CA LEU A 103 6.93 -13.93 17.06
C LEU A 103 6.08 -14.25 18.29
N ALA A 104 6.04 -13.35 19.27
CA ALA A 104 5.16 -13.50 20.43
C ALA A 104 3.67 -13.46 20.04
N GLY A 105 3.33 -12.82 18.92
CA GLY A 105 1.97 -12.77 18.39
C GLY A 105 0.96 -12.04 19.29
N ALA A 106 1.43 -11.34 20.31
CA ALA A 106 0.60 -10.64 21.28
C ALA A 106 0.35 -9.19 20.85
N ALA A 107 -0.83 -8.68 21.19
CA ALA A 107 -1.15 -7.27 20.95
C ALA A 107 -0.22 -6.36 21.75
N ARG A 108 0.30 -5.29 21.13
CA ARG A 108 1.22 -4.35 21.77
C ARG A 108 1.00 -2.92 21.27
N THR A 109 1.14 -1.96 22.18
CA THR A 109 1.12 -0.53 21.86
C THR A 109 2.54 0.04 21.84
N TYR A 110 2.88 0.72 20.75
CA TYR A 110 4.19 1.32 20.51
C TYR A 110 4.09 2.83 20.50
N GLN A 111 5.01 3.51 21.19
CA GLN A 111 5.13 4.97 21.09
C GLN A 111 5.85 5.36 19.81
N ILE A 112 5.32 6.40 19.17
CA ILE A 112 5.85 7.01 17.95
C ILE A 112 6.29 8.42 18.33
N ALA A 113 7.57 8.60 18.66
CA ALA A 113 8.09 9.86 19.20
C ALA A 113 9.29 10.38 18.41
N GLY A 114 10.39 9.61 18.33
CA GLY A 114 11.63 10.04 17.68
C GLY A 114 12.12 11.42 18.16
N SER A 115 12.47 12.30 17.22
CA SER A 115 12.82 13.71 17.44
C SER A 115 11.64 14.68 17.29
N SER A 116 10.41 14.18 17.19
CA SER A 116 9.22 15.05 17.07
C SER A 116 8.95 15.82 18.37
N LYS A 117 8.27 16.96 18.24
CA LYS A 117 7.83 17.79 19.38
C LYS A 117 6.61 17.23 20.11
N HIS A 118 6.00 16.16 19.58
CA HIS A 118 4.86 15.49 20.19
C HIS A 118 4.93 13.98 19.96
N LYS A 119 4.01 13.24 20.59
CA LYS A 119 3.97 11.77 20.55
C LYS A 119 2.67 11.29 19.91
N HIS A 120 2.77 10.15 19.24
CA HIS A 120 1.63 9.30 18.89
C HIS A 120 1.85 7.91 19.45
N GLU A 121 0.83 7.07 19.35
CA GLU A 121 0.91 5.65 19.69
C GLU A 121 0.28 4.83 18.57
N VAL A 122 0.70 3.59 18.40
CA VAL A 122 0.02 2.63 17.53
C VAL A 122 -0.13 1.32 18.27
N THR A 123 -1.33 0.77 18.27
CA THR A 123 -1.58 -0.58 18.79
C THR A 123 -1.59 -1.55 17.62
N LEU A 124 -0.68 -2.51 17.63
CA LEU A 124 -0.70 -3.66 16.73
C LEU A 124 -1.39 -4.80 17.46
N THR A 125 -2.46 -5.32 16.87
CA THR A 125 -3.24 -6.42 17.44
C THR A 125 -2.54 -7.77 17.24
N ALA A 126 -3.04 -8.82 17.88
CA ALA A 126 -2.53 -10.18 17.64
C ALA A 126 -2.71 -10.61 16.17
N GLU A 127 -3.78 -10.18 15.51
CA GLU A 127 -4.03 -10.50 14.09
C GLU A 127 -3.08 -9.74 13.16
N ASP A 128 -2.72 -8.51 13.53
CA ASP A 128 -1.69 -7.76 12.84
C ASP A 128 -0.32 -8.45 12.92
N MET A 129 0.04 -9.00 14.08
CA MET A 129 1.29 -9.77 14.21
C MET A 129 1.29 -11.03 13.33
N LYS A 130 0.16 -11.74 13.22
CA LYS A 130 0.04 -12.88 12.28
C LYS A 130 0.19 -12.43 10.82
N THR A 131 -0.36 -11.27 10.48
CA THR A 131 -0.20 -10.66 9.15
C THR A 131 1.27 -10.40 8.85
N LEU A 132 2.01 -9.87 9.81
CA LEU A 132 3.45 -9.67 9.70
C LEU A 132 4.23 -11.00 9.57
N LEU A 133 3.82 -12.06 10.27
CA LEU A 133 4.43 -13.40 10.14
C LEU A 133 4.18 -14.03 8.76
N ARG A 134 3.12 -13.66 8.06
CA ARG A 134 2.92 -14.04 6.64
C ARG A 134 3.77 -13.20 5.68
N GLY A 135 4.54 -12.24 6.19
CA GLY A 135 5.37 -11.35 5.37
C GLY A 135 4.57 -10.31 4.63
N GLU A 136 3.30 -10.12 5.00
CA GLU A 136 2.42 -9.13 4.41
C GLU A 136 2.73 -7.73 4.97
N LEU A 137 2.44 -6.70 4.18
CA LEU A 137 2.57 -5.31 4.59
C LEU A 137 1.38 -4.94 5.49
N LEU A 138 1.65 -4.63 6.74
CA LEU A 138 0.65 -4.08 7.65
C LEU A 138 0.57 -2.56 7.50
N ARG A 139 -0.64 -2.03 7.43
CA ARG A 139 -0.92 -0.59 7.48
C ARG A 139 -1.82 -0.28 8.67
N ALA A 140 -1.29 0.38 9.69
CA ALA A 140 -2.03 0.76 10.89
C ALA A 140 -2.11 2.28 11.02
N LYS A 141 -3.17 2.77 11.67
CA LYS A 141 -3.33 4.19 12.00
C LYS A 141 -2.84 4.43 13.43
N SER A 142 -2.07 5.49 13.63
CA SER A 142 -1.69 5.92 14.97
C SER A 142 -2.85 6.61 15.68
N THR A 143 -2.74 6.77 17.00
CA THR A 143 -3.58 7.67 17.77
C THR A 143 -3.47 9.10 17.25
N GLN A 144 -4.56 9.86 17.43
CA GLN A 144 -4.58 11.29 17.15
C GLN A 144 -3.81 12.00 18.26
N GLY A 145 -2.72 12.67 17.87
CA GLY A 145 -1.95 13.52 18.76
C GLY A 145 -2.54 14.93 18.80
N LEU A 146 -1.67 15.95 18.91
CA LEU A 146 -2.07 17.35 18.99
C LEU A 146 -2.97 17.80 17.83
N THR A 147 -2.61 17.46 16.58
CA THR A 147 -3.30 17.99 15.39
C THR A 147 -3.53 16.99 14.27
N HIS A 148 -2.90 15.80 14.32
CA HIS A 148 -3.02 14.82 13.24
C HIS A 148 -2.78 13.38 13.72
N THR A 149 -2.90 12.45 12.79
CA THR A 149 -2.57 11.04 12.94
C THR A 149 -1.53 10.66 11.89
N HIS A 150 -0.69 9.69 12.19
CA HIS A 150 0.15 9.05 11.19
C HIS A 150 -0.47 7.73 10.74
N ARG A 151 -0.16 7.31 9.52
CA ARG A 151 -0.23 5.90 9.15
C ARG A 151 1.16 5.31 9.33
N VAL A 152 1.24 4.11 9.87
CA VAL A 152 2.48 3.37 10.00
C VAL A 152 2.44 2.13 9.13
N HIS A 153 3.59 1.81 8.56
CA HIS A 153 3.82 0.62 7.76
C HIS A 153 4.78 -0.29 8.50
N VAL A 154 4.36 -1.53 8.72
CA VAL A 154 5.16 -2.55 9.40
C VAL A 154 5.24 -3.78 8.51
N ARG A 155 6.42 -4.38 8.41
CA ARG A 155 6.63 -5.63 7.66
C ARG A 155 7.84 -6.38 8.19
N CYS A 156 7.78 -7.72 8.18
CA CYS A 156 8.96 -8.56 8.41
C CYS A 156 9.80 -8.67 7.13
N ALA A 157 11.13 -8.74 7.30
CA ALA A 157 12.05 -8.80 6.18
C ALA A 157 13.23 -9.75 6.42
N PRO A 158 13.80 -10.31 5.33
CA PRO A 158 15.02 -11.11 5.41
C PRO A 158 16.24 -10.26 5.76
N ALA A 159 17.35 -10.95 6.05
CA ALA A 159 18.63 -10.34 6.41
C ALA A 159 19.37 -9.71 5.22
N GLU A 160 19.05 -10.11 4.00
CA GLU A 160 19.76 -9.66 2.80
C GLU A 160 19.47 -8.18 2.48
N ASP A 161 20.54 -7.47 2.13
CA ASP A 161 20.55 -6.10 1.62
C ASP A 161 20.98 -6.09 0.13
N PRO A 162 20.41 -5.24 -0.76
CA PRO A 162 19.25 -4.43 -0.46
C PRO A 162 18.05 -5.36 -0.32
N PRO A 163 17.20 -5.10 0.66
CA PRO A 163 16.00 -5.87 0.76
C PRO A 163 15.19 -5.68 -0.53
N GLU A 164 14.55 -6.73 -1.03
CA GLU A 164 13.74 -6.69 -2.24
C GLU A 164 12.69 -5.55 -2.24
N TRP A 165 12.36 -5.01 -1.07
CA TRP A 165 11.37 -3.96 -0.82
C TRP A 165 11.90 -2.52 -0.69
N VAL A 166 13.20 -2.25 -0.93
CA VAL A 166 13.60 -0.87 -1.25
C VAL A 166 12.88 -0.53 -2.54
N THR A 167 11.92 0.39 -2.49
CA THR A 167 11.35 0.91 -3.72
C THR A 167 12.49 1.41 -4.59
N VAL A 168 12.76 0.70 -5.69
CA VAL A 168 13.84 1.07 -6.60
C VAL A 168 13.43 2.28 -7.47
N CYS A 169 12.16 2.67 -7.35
CA CYS A 169 11.57 3.84 -7.95
C CYS A 169 11.19 4.88 -6.88
N SER A 170 11.32 6.16 -7.22
CA SER A 170 10.60 7.24 -6.53
C SER A 170 9.30 7.54 -7.28
N ALA A 171 8.21 7.76 -6.55
CA ALA A 171 6.91 8.14 -7.12
C ALA A 171 6.48 9.52 -6.60
N GLU A 172 6.03 10.38 -7.50
CA GLU A 172 5.42 11.67 -7.19
C GLU A 172 3.96 11.65 -7.65
N PHE A 173 3.05 12.06 -6.77
CA PHE A 173 1.60 12.06 -7.04
C PHE A 173 1.11 13.49 -7.20
N THR A 174 0.28 13.76 -8.20
CA THR A 174 -0.43 15.04 -8.28
C THR A 174 -1.60 15.04 -7.32
N GLY A 175 -1.72 16.02 -6.42
CA GLY A 175 -2.83 16.09 -5.48
C GLY A 175 -2.37 16.59 -4.11
N GLN A 176 -3.30 16.76 -3.18
CA GLN A 176 -2.99 17.06 -1.78
C GLN A 176 -2.92 15.80 -0.92
N ASP A 177 -3.48 14.70 -1.42
CA ASP A 177 -3.44 13.41 -0.77
C ASP A 177 -2.06 12.77 -0.93
N GLU A 178 -1.59 12.17 0.15
CA GLU A 178 -0.31 11.50 0.15
C GLU A 178 -0.50 10.04 -0.18
N HIS A 179 -0.03 9.64 -1.35
CA HIS A 179 0.03 8.25 -1.75
C HIS A 179 1.45 7.71 -1.63
N GLU A 180 1.55 6.40 -1.56
CA GLU A 180 2.80 5.67 -1.60
C GLU A 180 2.66 4.57 -2.64
N LEU A 181 3.73 4.36 -3.40
CA LEU A 181 3.85 3.27 -4.34
C LEU A 181 5.20 2.59 -4.08
N ILE A 182 5.15 1.27 -3.87
CA ILE A 182 6.31 0.43 -3.63
C ILE A 182 6.49 -0.45 -4.85
N ILE A 183 7.58 -0.24 -5.59
CA ILE A 183 7.97 -1.09 -6.73
C ILE A 183 9.26 -1.79 -6.35
N THR A 184 9.22 -3.12 -6.25
CA THR A 184 10.37 -3.93 -5.83
C THR A 184 11.41 -4.06 -6.95
N ALA A 185 12.63 -4.47 -6.59
CA ALA A 185 13.63 -4.86 -7.59
C ALA A 185 13.14 -6.05 -8.42
N ALA A 186 12.51 -7.04 -7.77
CA ALA A 186 11.94 -8.21 -8.43
C ALA A 186 10.83 -7.83 -9.44
N ASP A 187 9.95 -6.89 -9.08
CA ASP A 187 8.93 -6.37 -10.01
C ASP A 187 9.57 -5.70 -11.23
N MET A 188 10.58 -4.84 -10.99
CA MET A 188 11.32 -4.21 -12.07
C MET A 188 11.98 -5.27 -12.96
N ASP A 189 12.63 -6.29 -12.39
CA ASP A 189 13.35 -7.31 -13.15
C ASP A 189 12.39 -8.19 -13.96
N ALA A 190 11.31 -8.67 -13.34
CA ALA A 190 10.25 -9.43 -14.01
C ALA A 190 9.63 -8.63 -15.16
N GLY A 191 9.36 -7.34 -14.95
CA GLY A 191 8.83 -6.45 -15.97
C GLY A 191 7.50 -6.90 -16.56
N ALA A 192 6.69 -7.62 -15.78
CA ALA A 192 5.36 -8.08 -16.15
C ALA A 192 4.29 -7.09 -15.69
N ASP A 193 3.11 -7.14 -16.32
CA ASP A 193 1.97 -6.33 -15.89
C ASP A 193 1.66 -6.57 -14.41
N ARG A 194 1.55 -5.47 -13.65
CA ARG A 194 1.24 -5.55 -12.22
C ARG A 194 0.36 -4.40 -11.78
N THR A 195 -0.65 -4.72 -10.99
CA THR A 195 -1.52 -3.74 -10.34
C THR A 195 -1.07 -3.55 -8.90
N TYR A 196 -0.76 -2.31 -8.56
CA TYR A 196 -0.31 -1.88 -7.25
C TYR A 196 -1.45 -1.18 -6.52
N ASP A 197 -1.56 -1.45 -5.23
CA ASP A 197 -2.33 -0.61 -4.31
C ASP A 197 -1.54 0.67 -4.02
N VAL A 198 -2.22 1.81 -4.16
CA VAL A 198 -1.69 3.17 -4.04
C VAL A 198 -2.44 3.90 -2.93
N GLN A 199 -2.42 3.31 -1.74
CA GLN A 199 -3.11 3.90 -0.60
C GLN A 199 -2.29 4.97 0.14
N GLY A 200 -0.96 4.82 0.24
CA GLY A 200 -0.14 5.68 1.09
C GLY A 200 -0.84 6.08 2.40
N LEU A 201 -1.02 7.39 2.61
CA LEU A 201 -1.74 8.01 3.73
C LEU A 201 -3.05 8.64 3.33
N ALA A 202 -3.48 8.47 2.08
CA ALA A 202 -4.79 8.94 1.66
C ALA A 202 -5.86 8.25 2.51
N GLY A 203 -6.91 8.99 2.82
CA GLY A 203 -8.08 8.46 3.52
C GLY A 203 -8.89 7.47 2.68
N HIS A 204 -8.44 7.20 1.46
CA HIS A 204 -9.13 6.46 0.43
C HIS A 204 -8.12 5.71 -0.45
N ALA A 205 -8.61 4.88 -1.37
CA ALA A 205 -7.81 3.87 -2.03
C ALA A 205 -7.71 4.12 -3.53
N HIS A 206 -6.51 3.95 -4.07
CA HIS A 206 -6.29 3.89 -5.51
C HIS A 206 -5.60 2.58 -5.88
N ALA A 207 -5.78 2.17 -7.13
CA ALA A 207 -4.90 1.21 -7.74
C ALA A 207 -4.16 1.83 -8.92
N LEU A 208 -3.02 1.25 -9.26
CA LEU A 208 -2.19 1.67 -10.38
C LEU A 208 -1.68 0.43 -11.10
N THR A 209 -2.05 0.27 -12.36
CA THR A 209 -1.48 -0.78 -13.21
C THR A 209 -0.26 -0.22 -13.93
N ILE A 210 0.89 -0.87 -13.72
CA ILE A 210 2.11 -0.63 -14.48
C ILE A 210 2.25 -1.79 -15.47
N THR A 211 2.23 -1.49 -16.76
CA THR A 211 2.32 -2.52 -17.80
C THR A 211 3.78 -2.95 -18.02
N ALA A 212 3.97 -4.08 -18.70
CA ALA A 212 5.27 -4.52 -19.17
C ALA A 212 5.96 -3.44 -20.03
N ALA A 213 5.20 -2.73 -20.86
CA ALA A 213 5.71 -1.62 -21.66
C ALA A 213 6.21 -0.46 -20.78
N ASP A 214 5.49 -0.14 -19.70
CA ASP A 214 5.91 0.89 -18.73
C ASP A 214 7.20 0.49 -18.00
N PHE A 215 7.34 -0.80 -17.62
CA PHE A 215 8.60 -1.30 -17.04
C PHE A 215 9.78 -1.18 -18.00
N GLN A 216 9.59 -1.50 -19.28
CA GLN A 216 10.62 -1.30 -20.30
C GLN A 216 10.99 0.19 -20.44
N LYS A 217 9.98 1.07 -20.40
CA LYS A 217 10.19 2.52 -20.44
C LYS A 217 10.94 3.02 -19.21
N LEU A 218 10.59 2.56 -18.00
CA LEU A 218 11.33 2.85 -16.77
C LEU A 218 12.80 2.41 -16.86
N LYS A 219 13.09 1.23 -17.40
CA LYS A 219 14.48 0.73 -17.57
C LYS A 219 15.28 1.53 -18.61
N LYS A 220 14.63 2.00 -19.67
CA LYS A 220 15.26 2.70 -20.80
C LYS A 220 15.41 4.20 -20.57
N GLU A 221 14.31 4.85 -20.16
CA GLU A 221 14.18 6.31 -20.06
C GLU A 221 14.28 6.81 -18.62
N GLY A 222 14.15 5.91 -17.64
CA GLY A 222 14.24 6.25 -16.22
C GLY A 222 12.97 6.83 -15.62
N ALA A 223 11.94 7.13 -16.42
CA ALA A 223 10.68 7.68 -15.89
C ALA A 223 9.44 7.33 -16.72
N VAL A 224 8.28 7.24 -16.06
CA VAL A 224 6.94 7.14 -16.68
C VAL A 224 5.93 8.00 -15.92
N SER A 225 4.83 8.34 -16.59
CA SER A 225 3.70 9.08 -16.03
C SER A 225 2.42 8.28 -16.28
N ILE A 226 1.73 7.87 -15.22
CA ILE A 226 0.59 6.96 -15.28
C ILE A 226 -0.55 7.52 -14.43
N HIS A 227 -1.81 7.32 -14.85
CA HIS A 227 -2.97 7.71 -14.05
C HIS A 227 -3.38 6.58 -13.11
N THR A 228 -3.74 6.92 -11.86
CA THR A 228 -4.41 5.96 -10.97
C THR A 228 -5.80 5.59 -11.49
N SER A 229 -6.24 4.37 -11.20
CA SER A 229 -7.62 3.97 -11.38
C SER A 229 -8.51 4.57 -10.29
N ARG A 230 -9.80 4.73 -10.62
CA ARG A 230 -10.84 4.99 -9.64
C ARG A 230 -11.29 3.65 -9.08
N LEU A 231 -11.27 3.50 -7.76
CA LEU A 231 -12.14 2.55 -7.10
C LEU A 231 -13.52 3.22 -6.98
N GLU A 232 -14.60 2.45 -7.02
CA GLU A 232 -15.97 2.91 -7.32
C GLU A 232 -16.52 4.02 -6.40
N GLU A 233 -15.82 4.31 -5.30
CA GLU A 233 -16.21 5.28 -4.27
C GLU A 233 -15.33 6.55 -4.22
N ASP A 234 -14.28 6.64 -5.05
CA ASP A 234 -13.32 7.76 -5.03
C ASP A 234 -13.47 8.75 -6.18
N SER A 235 -13.62 10.04 -5.82
CA SER A 235 -14.03 11.10 -6.74
C SER A 235 -12.91 11.66 -7.63
N HIS A 236 -11.65 11.24 -7.47
CA HIS A 236 -10.55 11.80 -8.25
C HIS A 236 -9.51 10.77 -8.73
N LYS A 237 -8.61 11.23 -9.61
CA LYS A 237 -7.48 10.47 -10.15
C LYS A 237 -6.21 11.25 -9.85
N HIS A 238 -5.12 10.54 -9.63
CA HIS A 238 -3.78 11.13 -9.56
C HIS A 238 -3.03 10.79 -10.85
N VAL A 239 -2.19 11.72 -11.28
CA VAL A 239 -1.08 11.43 -12.17
C VAL A 239 0.11 11.07 -11.28
N VAL A 240 0.70 9.91 -11.54
CA VAL A 240 1.86 9.37 -10.83
C VAL A 240 3.07 9.44 -11.74
N ILE A 241 4.07 10.24 -11.36
CA ILE A 241 5.37 10.29 -12.04
C ILE A 241 6.31 9.34 -11.30
N ILE A 242 6.66 8.24 -11.95
CA ILE A 242 7.53 7.20 -11.40
C ILE A 242 8.91 7.38 -12.02
N ARG A 243 9.96 7.40 -11.21
CA ARG A 243 11.36 7.50 -11.67
C ARG A 243 12.18 6.34 -11.12
N TYR A 244 12.77 5.53 -11.99
CA TYR A 244 13.63 4.41 -11.62
C TYR A 244 15.05 4.89 -11.33
N ARG A 245 15.55 4.61 -10.12
CA ARG A 245 16.94 4.88 -9.74
C ARG A 245 17.76 3.63 -10.00
N ARG A 246 18.36 3.55 -11.19
CA ARG A 246 19.25 2.44 -11.54
C ARG A 246 20.36 2.34 -10.47
N PRO A 247 20.56 1.17 -9.85
CA PRO A 247 21.68 0.95 -8.94
C PRO A 247 22.98 1.31 -9.66
N LYS A 248 23.89 2.04 -9.00
CA LYS A 248 25.24 2.21 -9.54
C LYS A 248 25.87 0.82 -9.57
N LYS A 249 26.30 0.35 -10.76
CA LYS A 249 27.17 -0.82 -10.83
C LYS A 249 28.45 -0.46 -10.07
N GLY A 250 28.71 -1.20 -8.98
CA GLY A 250 29.95 -1.11 -8.22
C GLY A 250 31.14 -1.59 -9.03
#